data_AF-A0A2V7EQD8-F1
#
_entry.id   AF-A0A2V7EQD8-F1
#
_cell.length_a   1.000
_cell.length_b   1.000
_cell.length_c   1.000
_cell.angle_alpha   90.00
_cell.angle_beta   90.00
_cell.angle_gamma   90.00
#
_symmetry.space_group_name_H-M   'P 1'
#
loop_
_entity.id
_entity.type
_entity.pdbx_description
1 polymer ?
#
loop_
_entity_poly.entity_id
_entity_poly.type
_entity_poly.pdbx_seq_one_letter_code
_entity_poly.pdbx_strand_id
1 'polypeptide(L)'
;MTRAAGLALALAAGAVLPLVGQEPDVAAQLGRRTPPEVVRAVQAMASSASAKGLPAGPLIQKAIEGAAKGVPAERVIGAVRALADQLEAAAGALRSGGIDHPDADVVEGGAYALGAGLNVDQVRELVRTSHAPYDPAVALRVAATLAALGVSPKTTLDVVEDAINTGRSPSDLLDLPSELQARIAHGATPAQAARGLGRAAAHAPAGRPPGWAPPGQQKPRKP
;
A
#
# COMPACT_ATOMS: atom_id res chain seq x y z
N MET A 1 13.46 -54.29 48.30
CA MET A 1 13.65 -52.98 48.96
C MET A 1 14.54 -52.13 48.06
N THR A 2 13.90 -51.38 47.17
CA THR A 2 14.53 -50.59 46.08
C THR A 2 14.99 -49.23 46.63
N ARG A 3 16.28 -48.91 46.49
CA ARG A 3 16.86 -47.61 46.85
C ARG A 3 16.64 -46.63 45.70
N ALA A 4 15.93 -45.54 45.99
CA ALA A 4 15.70 -44.43 45.08
C ALA A 4 16.97 -43.56 44.94
N ALA A 5 17.40 -43.32 43.70
CA ALA A 5 18.43 -42.35 43.36
C ALA A 5 17.73 -41.07 42.86
N GLY A 6 17.81 -40.00 43.65
CA GLY A 6 17.36 -38.67 43.25
C GLY A 6 18.40 -38.00 42.37
N LEU A 7 18.02 -37.62 41.15
CA LEU A 7 18.84 -36.79 40.27
C LEU A 7 18.25 -35.38 40.27
N ALA A 8 19.01 -34.44 40.82
CA ALA A 8 18.68 -33.02 40.84
C ALA A 8 18.81 -32.44 39.43
N LEU A 9 17.72 -31.87 38.90
CA LEU A 9 17.72 -31.15 37.63
C LEU A 9 17.93 -29.66 37.92
N ALA A 10 19.11 -29.15 37.57
CA ALA A 10 19.46 -27.74 37.71
C ALA A 10 18.71 -26.89 36.66
N LEU A 11 17.97 -25.88 37.11
CA LEU A 11 17.37 -24.86 36.25
C LEU A 11 18.47 -23.97 35.65
N ALA A 12 18.59 -23.98 34.32
CA ALA A 12 19.32 -22.95 33.58
C ALA A 12 18.37 -21.78 33.31
N ALA A 13 18.56 -20.66 34.03
CA ALA A 13 17.90 -19.40 33.71
C ALA A 13 18.54 -18.80 32.44
N GLY A 14 17.90 -19.02 31.30
CA GLY A 14 18.25 -18.34 30.05
C GLY A 14 17.83 -16.88 30.11
N ALA A 15 18.81 -15.97 30.17
CA ALA A 15 18.56 -14.55 29.98
C ALA A 15 18.07 -14.31 28.55
N VAL A 16 16.78 -13.98 28.40
CA VAL A 16 16.21 -13.47 27.15
C VAL A 16 16.70 -12.03 27.00
N LEU A 17 17.77 -11.84 26.24
CA LEU A 17 18.13 -10.50 25.77
C LEU A 17 17.07 -10.07 24.76
N PRO A 18 16.49 -8.86 24.88
CA PRO A 18 15.63 -8.33 23.84
C PRO A 18 16.49 -8.17 22.58
N LEU A 19 16.05 -8.78 21.48
CA LEU A 19 16.61 -8.54 20.16
C LEU A 19 16.26 -7.08 19.81
N VAL A 20 17.16 -6.16 20.15
CA VAL A 20 17.08 -4.78 19.64
C VAL A 20 17.22 -4.91 18.13
N GLY A 21 16.11 -4.75 17.42
CA GLY A 21 16.10 -4.71 15.96
C GLY A 21 17.17 -3.73 15.52
N GLN A 22 18.07 -4.18 14.64
CA GLN A 22 19.07 -3.33 14.01
C GLN A 22 18.32 -2.12 13.41
N GLU A 23 18.47 -0.93 14.00
CA GLU A 23 17.99 0.28 13.33
C GLU A 23 18.73 0.31 11.98
N PRO A 24 18.00 0.37 10.84
CA PRO A 24 18.64 0.48 9.55
C PRO A 24 19.54 1.71 9.57
N ASP A 25 20.82 1.54 9.19
CA ASP A 25 21.75 2.66 9.06
C ASP A 25 21.29 3.55 7.89
N VAL A 26 20.45 4.53 8.22
CA VAL A 26 19.85 5.48 7.27
C VAL A 26 20.95 6.21 6.49
N ALA A 27 22.07 6.52 7.15
CA ALA A 27 23.19 7.20 6.50
C ALA A 27 23.88 6.29 5.48
N ALA A 28 24.10 5.00 5.82
CA ALA A 28 24.60 4.03 4.85
C ALA A 28 23.65 3.83 3.67
N GLN A 29 22.34 3.80 3.91
CA GLN A 29 21.33 3.60 2.85
C GLN A 29 21.20 4.79 1.90
N LEU A 30 21.26 6.02 2.41
CA LEU A 30 21.19 7.23 1.59
C LEU A 30 22.47 7.45 0.76
N GLY A 31 23.58 6.86 1.16
CA GLY A 31 24.83 6.88 0.41
C GLY A 31 25.49 8.26 0.33
N ARG A 32 26.75 8.28 -0.13
CA ARG A 32 27.62 9.47 -0.09
C ARG A 32 27.19 10.65 -0.99
N ARG A 33 26.26 10.42 -1.92
CA ARG A 33 25.78 11.45 -2.86
C ARG A 33 24.60 12.25 -2.34
N THR A 34 24.02 11.82 -1.22
CA THR A 34 22.90 12.53 -0.58
C THR A 34 23.46 13.67 0.27
N PRO A 35 22.94 14.90 0.14
CA PRO A 35 23.41 16.02 0.94
C PRO A 35 23.27 15.76 2.46
N PRO A 36 24.24 16.17 3.31
CA PRO A 36 24.23 15.87 4.75
C PRO A 36 22.97 16.35 5.48
N GLU A 37 22.40 17.47 5.06
CA GLU A 37 21.16 18.02 5.58
C GLU A 37 19.95 17.13 5.30
N VAL A 38 19.89 16.48 4.14
CA VAL A 38 18.86 15.49 3.81
C VAL A 38 19.05 14.25 4.68
N VAL A 39 20.28 13.76 4.84
CA VAL A 39 20.59 12.58 5.68
C VAL A 39 20.11 12.81 7.12
N ARG A 40 20.49 13.93 7.74
CA ARG A 40 20.07 14.26 9.12
C ARG A 40 18.55 14.37 9.25
N ALA A 41 17.89 15.03 8.30
CA ALA A 41 16.45 15.22 8.33
C ALA A 41 15.70 13.88 8.19
N VAL A 42 16.11 13.04 7.24
CA VAL A 42 15.49 11.73 6.99
C VAL A 42 15.72 10.79 8.16
N GLN A 43 16.91 10.78 8.76
CA GLN A 43 17.20 9.98 9.95
C GLN A 43 16.28 10.35 11.11
N ALA A 44 16.10 11.65 11.40
CA ALA A 44 15.20 12.09 12.45
C ALA A 44 13.73 11.70 12.17
N MET A 45 13.27 11.85 10.93
CA MET A 45 11.91 11.47 10.53
C MET A 45 11.70 9.95 10.58
N ALA A 46 12.68 9.16 10.12
CA ALA A 46 12.65 7.70 10.17
C ALA A 46 12.60 7.17 11.61
N SER A 47 13.46 7.66 12.50
CA SER A 47 13.43 7.26 13.91
C SER A 47 12.13 7.69 14.60
N SER A 48 11.58 8.87 14.27
CA SER A 48 10.28 9.30 14.78
C SER A 48 9.13 8.41 14.29
N ALA A 49 9.11 8.05 13.00
CA ALA A 49 8.13 7.13 12.43
C ALA A 49 8.21 5.75 13.09
N SER A 50 9.41 5.18 13.21
CA SER A 50 9.65 3.90 13.88
C SER A 50 9.19 3.91 15.34
N ALA A 51 9.45 4.99 16.09
CA ALA A 51 8.98 5.15 17.47
C ALA A 51 7.45 5.17 17.60
N LYS A 52 6.73 5.56 16.53
CA LYS A 52 5.26 5.50 16.43
C LYS A 52 4.75 4.16 15.87
N GLY A 53 5.64 3.21 15.58
CA GLY A 53 5.29 1.94 14.91
C GLY A 53 4.94 2.09 13.42
N LEU A 54 5.33 3.20 12.78
CA LEU A 54 5.08 3.44 11.36
C LEU A 54 6.25 2.93 10.50
N PRO A 55 6.00 2.53 9.23
CA PRO A 55 7.06 2.05 8.36
C PRO A 55 8.00 3.19 7.94
N ALA A 56 9.27 3.11 8.36
CA ALA A 56 10.29 4.11 8.01
C ALA A 56 10.90 3.92 6.61
N GLY A 57 10.85 2.69 6.06
CA GLY A 57 11.40 2.34 4.74
C GLY A 57 10.97 3.29 3.61
N PRO A 58 9.67 3.62 3.47
CA PRO A 58 9.18 4.58 2.47
C PRO A 58 9.83 5.96 2.55
N LEU A 59 10.13 6.46 3.75
CA LEU A 59 10.77 7.77 3.95
C LEU A 59 12.20 7.76 3.40
N ILE A 60 12.94 6.70 3.69
CA ILE A 60 14.31 6.52 3.23
C ILE A 60 14.32 6.36 1.70
N GLN A 61 13.44 5.51 1.16
CA GLN A 61 13.34 5.29 -0.28
C GLN A 61 12.97 6.58 -1.03
N LYS A 62 12.07 7.41 -0.48
CA LYS A 62 11.71 8.70 -1.06
C LYS A 62 12.89 9.66 -1.13
N ALA A 63 13.74 9.66 -0.11
CA ALA A 63 14.94 10.47 -0.08
C ALA A 63 16.01 9.98 -1.07
N ILE A 64 16.21 8.65 -1.17
CA ILE A 64 17.08 8.04 -2.18
C ILE A 64 16.63 8.44 -3.58
N GLU A 65 15.33 8.33 -3.88
CA GLU A 65 14.75 8.71 -5.17
C GLU A 65 14.99 10.19 -5.47
N GLY A 66 14.74 11.07 -4.50
CA GLY A 66 14.96 12.51 -4.64
C GLY A 66 16.42 12.86 -4.93
N ALA A 67 17.35 12.29 -4.16
CA ALA A 67 18.79 12.49 -4.35
C ALA A 67 19.26 11.95 -5.71
N ALA A 68 18.80 10.76 -6.11
CA ALA A 68 19.13 10.16 -7.41
C ALA A 68 18.65 11.02 -8.59
N LYS A 69 17.50 11.70 -8.44
CA LYS A 69 16.95 12.63 -9.43
C LYS A 69 17.58 14.03 -9.39
N GLY A 70 18.53 14.29 -8.50
CA GLY A 70 19.15 15.61 -8.35
C GLY A 70 18.17 16.68 -7.85
N VAL A 71 17.13 16.27 -7.11
CA VAL A 71 16.16 17.19 -6.52
C VAL A 71 16.87 18.02 -5.42
N PRO A 72 16.69 19.36 -5.37
CA PRO A 72 17.20 20.20 -4.30
C PRO A 72 16.82 19.68 -2.92
N ALA A 73 17.75 19.77 -1.96
CA ALA A 73 17.64 19.18 -0.64
C ALA A 73 16.32 19.54 0.08
N GLU A 74 15.93 20.81 0.01
CA GLU A 74 14.72 21.36 0.63
C GLU A 74 13.46 20.73 0.06
N ARG A 75 13.43 20.47 -1.26
CA ARG A 75 12.31 19.78 -1.91
C ARG A 75 12.28 18.30 -1.54
N VAL A 76 13.44 17.65 -1.40
CA VAL A 76 13.50 16.26 -0.90
C VAL A 76 12.98 16.18 0.53
N ILE A 77 13.47 17.03 1.43
CA ILE A 77 13.05 17.09 2.83
C ILE A 77 11.55 17.36 2.94
N GLY A 78 11.03 18.31 2.16
CA GLY A 78 9.60 18.61 2.12
C GLY A 78 8.76 17.41 1.69
N ALA A 79 9.20 16.69 0.65
CA ALA A 79 8.50 15.49 0.17
C ALA A 79 8.53 14.33 1.18
N VAL A 80 9.66 14.13 1.88
CA VAL A 80 9.77 13.11 2.93
C VAL A 80 8.89 13.45 4.13
N ARG A 81 8.85 14.73 4.53
CA ARG A 81 7.96 15.18 5.60
C ARG A 81 6.49 14.96 5.26
N ALA A 82 6.08 15.34 4.05
CA ALA A 82 4.71 15.10 3.59
C ALA A 82 4.34 13.60 3.60
N LEU A 83 5.29 12.73 3.24
CA LEU A 83 5.09 11.28 3.31
C LEU A 83 4.98 10.78 4.76
N ALA A 84 5.76 11.33 5.69
CA ALA A 84 5.64 10.99 7.11
C ALA A 84 4.25 11.36 7.66
N ASP A 85 3.75 12.55 7.34
CA ASP A 85 2.42 13.01 7.72
C ASP A 85 1.32 12.11 7.11
N GLN A 86 1.50 11.67 5.86
CA GLN A 86 0.59 10.75 5.18
C GLN A 86 0.56 9.36 5.84
N LEU A 87 1.71 8.82 6.25
CA LEU A 87 1.80 7.53 6.96
C LEU A 87 1.06 7.60 8.31
N GLU A 88 1.22 8.70 9.05
CA GLU A 88 0.53 8.90 10.32
C GLU A 88 -0.99 9.04 10.13
N ALA A 89 -1.42 9.85 9.16
CA ALA A 89 -2.83 10.02 8.84
C ALA A 89 -3.47 8.72 8.34
N ALA A 90 -2.77 7.96 7.50
CA ALA A 90 -3.22 6.66 7.02
C ALA A 90 -3.39 5.66 8.16
N ALA A 91 -2.41 5.54 9.06
CA ALA A 91 -2.51 4.67 10.23
C ALA A 91 -3.71 5.04 11.13
N GLY A 92 -3.99 6.34 11.29
CA GLY A 92 -5.19 6.82 12.00
C GLY A 92 -6.50 6.43 11.30
N ALA A 93 -6.56 6.60 9.97
CA ALA A 93 -7.70 6.22 9.15
C ALA A 93 -7.97 4.71 9.23
N LEU A 94 -6.92 3.89 9.16
CA LEU A 94 -6.97 2.43 9.21
C LEU A 94 -7.53 1.91 10.53
N ARG A 95 -7.04 2.43 11.66
CA ARG A 95 -7.59 2.11 12.99
C ARG A 95 -9.05 2.50 13.11
N SER A 96 -9.40 3.70 12.63
CA SER A 96 -10.79 4.17 12.62
C SER A 96 -11.69 3.38 11.66
N GLY A 97 -11.10 2.68 10.69
CA GLY A 97 -11.76 1.80 9.73
C GLY A 97 -11.92 0.36 10.22
N GLY A 98 -11.40 0.04 11.42
CA GLY A 98 -11.54 -1.29 12.03
C GLY A 98 -10.29 -2.17 11.98
N ILE A 99 -9.13 -1.64 11.56
CA ILE A 99 -7.85 -2.37 11.61
C ILE A 99 -7.04 -1.87 12.81
N ASP A 100 -7.16 -2.56 13.96
CA ASP A 100 -6.52 -2.15 15.22
C ASP A 100 -4.99 -2.06 15.12
N HIS A 101 -4.37 -3.02 14.43
CA HIS A 101 -2.92 -3.09 14.21
C HIS A 101 -2.63 -3.27 12.72
N PRO A 102 -2.58 -2.17 11.93
CA PRO A 102 -2.39 -2.28 10.50
C PRO A 102 -0.95 -2.66 10.17
N ASP A 103 -0.78 -3.66 9.32
CA ASP A 103 0.51 -4.04 8.76
C ASP A 103 1.09 -2.90 7.91
N ALA A 104 2.43 -2.87 7.80
CA ALA A 104 3.16 -1.83 7.07
C ALA A 104 2.63 -1.61 5.64
N ASP A 105 2.34 -2.69 4.90
CA ASP A 105 1.81 -2.63 3.53
C ASP A 105 0.46 -1.90 3.44
N VAL A 106 -0.41 -2.09 4.43
CA VAL A 106 -1.72 -1.44 4.46
C VAL A 106 -1.56 0.05 4.77
N VAL A 107 -0.67 0.40 5.72
CA VAL A 107 -0.32 1.80 6.05
C VAL A 107 0.26 2.51 4.82
N GLU A 108 1.17 1.86 4.11
CA GLU A 108 1.76 2.39 2.88
C GLU A 108 0.72 2.58 1.77
N GLY A 109 -0.19 1.62 1.58
CA GLY A 109 -1.30 1.76 0.64
C GLY A 109 -2.19 2.96 0.97
N GLY A 110 -2.51 3.16 2.26
CA GLY A 110 -3.27 4.31 2.72
C GLY A 110 -2.53 5.63 2.51
N ALA A 111 -1.23 5.70 2.82
CA ALA A 111 -0.43 6.89 2.60
C ALA A 111 -0.31 7.25 1.13
N TYR A 112 -0.18 6.24 0.26
CA TYR A 112 -0.17 6.43 -1.19
C TYR A 112 -1.51 6.96 -1.70
N ALA A 113 -2.63 6.47 -1.18
CA ALA A 113 -3.96 6.99 -1.49
C ALA A 113 -4.13 8.46 -1.08
N LEU A 114 -3.69 8.83 0.12
CA LEU A 114 -3.69 10.23 0.57
C LEU A 114 -2.81 11.11 -0.32
N GLY A 115 -1.61 10.64 -0.68
CA GLY A 115 -0.71 11.33 -1.60
C GLY A 115 -1.26 11.48 -3.03
N ALA A 116 -2.14 10.57 -3.45
CA ALA A 116 -2.84 10.65 -4.73
C ALA A 116 -4.11 11.53 -4.68
N GLY A 117 -4.46 12.09 -3.52
CA GLY A 117 -5.53 13.07 -3.35
C GLY A 117 -6.83 12.52 -2.76
N LEU A 118 -6.86 11.26 -2.29
CA LEU A 118 -7.95 10.82 -1.41
C LEU A 118 -7.82 11.52 -0.05
N ASN A 119 -8.95 11.68 0.64
CA ASN A 119 -8.96 12.17 2.02
C ASN A 119 -9.06 11.02 3.04
N VAL A 120 -8.90 11.36 4.32
CA VAL A 120 -8.92 10.40 5.45
C VAL A 120 -10.25 9.62 5.53
N ASP A 121 -11.39 10.28 5.29
CA ASP A 121 -12.70 9.61 5.33
C ASP A 121 -12.85 8.60 4.18
N GLN A 122 -12.33 8.90 3.00
CA GLN A 122 -12.36 8.00 1.84
C GLN A 122 -11.43 6.79 2.05
N VAL A 123 -10.25 6.99 2.64
CA VAL A 123 -9.36 5.89 3.02
C VAL A 123 -10.04 5.01 4.07
N ARG A 124 -10.66 5.61 5.09
CA ARG A 124 -11.42 4.86 6.11
C ARG A 124 -12.55 4.05 5.49
N GLU A 125 -13.32 4.65 4.58
CA GLU A 125 -14.45 3.96 3.94
C GLU A 125 -13.99 2.78 3.11
N LEU A 126 -12.94 2.96 2.31
CA LEU A 126 -12.40 1.87 1.49
C LEU A 126 -11.92 0.69 2.34
N VAL A 127 -11.33 0.98 3.50
CA VAL A 127 -10.92 -0.04 4.47
C VAL A 127 -12.13 -0.77 5.05
N ARG A 128 -13.20 -0.06 5.39
CA ARG A 128 -14.45 -0.66 5.89
C ARG A 128 -15.13 -1.54 4.85
N THR A 129 -15.02 -1.21 3.57
CA THR A 129 -15.60 -1.99 2.48
C THR A 129 -14.70 -3.17 2.09
N SER A 130 -13.40 -3.08 2.35
CA SER A 130 -12.42 -4.12 2.03
C SER A 130 -12.37 -5.21 3.11
N HIS A 131 -13.17 -6.25 2.92
CA HIS A 131 -13.14 -7.46 3.73
C HIS A 131 -12.77 -8.68 2.88
N ALA A 132 -12.38 -9.77 3.54
CA ALA A 132 -12.09 -11.03 2.85
C ALA A 132 -13.21 -11.38 1.84
N PRO A 133 -12.88 -11.67 0.57
CA PRO A 133 -11.55 -12.01 0.04
C PRO A 133 -10.67 -10.83 -0.42
N TYR A 134 -11.09 -9.58 -0.24
CA TYR A 134 -10.35 -8.39 -0.68
C TYR A 134 -9.36 -7.92 0.37
N ASP A 135 -8.10 -7.77 -0.04
CA ASP A 135 -7.04 -7.21 0.79
C ASP A 135 -7.15 -5.66 0.80
N PRO A 136 -7.30 -5.01 1.97
CA PRO A 136 -7.33 -3.56 2.09
C PRO A 136 -6.10 -2.85 1.49
N ALA A 137 -4.89 -3.42 1.60
CA ALA A 137 -3.68 -2.83 1.02
C ALA A 137 -3.78 -2.77 -0.51
N VAL A 138 -4.32 -3.84 -1.12
CA VAL A 138 -4.56 -3.91 -2.56
C VAL A 138 -5.61 -2.88 -2.99
N ALA A 139 -6.75 -2.84 -2.31
CA ALA A 139 -7.82 -1.89 -2.62
C ALA A 139 -7.32 -0.43 -2.55
N LEU A 140 -6.58 -0.08 -1.49
CA LEU A 140 -5.99 1.25 -1.33
C LEU A 140 -4.96 1.58 -2.43
N ARG A 141 -4.09 0.63 -2.80
CA ARG A 141 -3.11 0.81 -3.89
C ARG A 141 -3.80 0.98 -5.25
N VAL A 142 -4.86 0.21 -5.51
CA VAL A 142 -5.67 0.36 -6.74
C VAL A 142 -6.32 1.74 -6.77
N ALA A 143 -6.99 2.15 -5.69
CA ALA A 143 -7.62 3.46 -5.60
C ALA A 143 -6.60 4.60 -5.81
N ALA A 144 -5.47 4.55 -5.12
CA ALA A 144 -4.39 5.52 -5.28
C ALA A 144 -3.90 5.60 -6.73
N THR A 145 -3.77 4.46 -7.41
CA THR A 145 -3.32 4.42 -8.82
C THR A 145 -4.35 5.04 -9.76
N LEU A 146 -5.65 4.76 -9.57
CA LEU A 146 -6.71 5.40 -10.36
C LEU A 146 -6.71 6.92 -10.16
N ALA A 147 -6.57 7.38 -8.91
CA ALA A 147 -6.47 8.81 -8.60
C ALA A 147 -5.23 9.47 -9.23
N ALA A 148 -4.07 8.80 -9.17
CA ALA A 148 -2.84 9.26 -9.81
C ALA A 148 -2.95 9.32 -11.35
N LEU A 149 -3.82 8.50 -11.96
CA LEU A 149 -4.15 8.54 -13.38
C LEU A 149 -5.17 9.64 -13.75
N GLY A 150 -5.56 10.48 -12.79
CA GLY A 150 -6.42 11.64 -12.99
C GLY A 150 -7.91 11.38 -12.79
N VAL A 151 -8.28 10.24 -12.19
CA VAL A 151 -9.66 10.00 -11.77
C VAL A 151 -9.95 10.81 -10.51
N SER A 152 -11.11 11.46 -10.42
CA SER A 152 -11.46 12.24 -9.22
C SER A 152 -11.55 11.33 -7.99
N PRO A 153 -11.18 11.81 -6.78
CA PRO A 153 -11.20 10.98 -5.57
C PRO A 153 -12.56 10.30 -5.31
N LYS A 154 -13.67 11.00 -5.58
CA LYS A 154 -15.02 10.43 -5.46
C LYS A 154 -15.23 9.28 -6.44
N THR A 155 -14.94 9.49 -7.72
CA THR A 155 -15.10 8.45 -8.75
C THR A 155 -14.19 7.26 -8.52
N THR A 156 -12.97 7.49 -8.00
CA THR A 156 -12.06 6.41 -7.61
C THR A 156 -12.69 5.52 -6.54
N LEU A 157 -13.26 6.12 -5.49
CA LEU A 157 -13.93 5.38 -4.42
C LEU A 157 -15.12 4.59 -4.98
N ASP A 158 -16.01 5.25 -5.73
CA ASP A 158 -17.19 4.64 -6.33
C ASP A 158 -16.80 3.40 -7.19
N VAL A 159 -15.74 3.48 -8.00
CA VAL A 159 -15.28 2.39 -8.87
C VAL A 159 -14.77 1.17 -8.08
N VAL A 160 -14.00 1.39 -7.01
CA VAL A 160 -13.44 0.30 -6.21
C VAL A 160 -14.52 -0.34 -5.34
N GLU A 161 -15.40 0.46 -4.72
CA GLU A 161 -16.52 -0.05 -3.94
C GLU A 161 -17.51 -0.83 -4.81
N ASP A 162 -17.85 -0.33 -6.01
CA ASP A 162 -18.71 -1.06 -6.94
C ASP A 162 -18.08 -2.40 -7.32
N ALA A 163 -16.77 -2.45 -7.58
CA ALA A 163 -16.08 -3.71 -7.89
C ALA A 163 -16.18 -4.73 -6.73
N ILE A 164 -15.98 -4.27 -5.49
CA ILE A 164 -16.08 -5.08 -4.28
C ILE A 164 -17.53 -5.56 -4.06
N ASN A 165 -18.49 -4.64 -4.09
CA ASN A 165 -19.91 -4.89 -3.79
C ASN A 165 -20.61 -5.75 -4.84
N THR A 166 -20.16 -5.69 -6.09
CA THR A 166 -20.65 -6.57 -7.17
C THR A 166 -19.97 -7.94 -7.20
N GLY A 167 -19.05 -8.22 -6.28
CA GLY A 167 -18.41 -9.52 -6.15
C GLY A 167 -17.41 -9.84 -7.26
N ARG A 168 -16.76 -8.83 -7.85
CA ARG A 168 -15.65 -9.06 -8.79
C ARG A 168 -14.52 -9.82 -8.09
N SER A 169 -13.75 -10.61 -8.84
CA SER A 169 -12.62 -11.30 -8.20
C SER A 169 -11.56 -10.29 -7.71
N PRO A 170 -10.78 -10.61 -6.66
CA PRO A 170 -9.65 -9.77 -6.25
C PRO A 170 -8.66 -9.49 -7.39
N SER A 171 -8.50 -10.41 -8.34
CA SER A 171 -7.72 -10.20 -9.56
C SER A 171 -8.33 -9.13 -10.48
N ASP A 172 -9.66 -9.11 -10.66
CA ASP A 172 -10.32 -8.08 -11.46
C ASP A 172 -10.14 -6.68 -10.85
N LEU A 173 -10.00 -6.59 -9.52
CA LEU A 173 -9.71 -5.33 -8.84
C LEU A 173 -8.30 -4.82 -9.19
N LEU A 174 -7.31 -5.71 -9.23
CA LEU A 174 -5.94 -5.39 -9.63
C LEU A 174 -5.83 -4.96 -11.10
N ASP A 175 -6.75 -5.41 -11.95
CA ASP A 175 -6.76 -5.10 -13.38
C ASP A 175 -7.34 -3.70 -13.69
N LEU A 176 -8.08 -3.09 -12.76
CA LEU A 176 -8.75 -1.79 -12.98
C LEU A 176 -7.82 -0.67 -13.48
N PRO A 177 -6.59 -0.48 -12.95
CA PRO A 177 -5.69 0.55 -13.46
C PRO A 177 -5.28 0.29 -14.92
N SER A 178 -4.98 -0.96 -15.28
CA SER A 178 -4.63 -1.35 -16.64
C SER A 178 -5.81 -1.16 -17.61
N GLU A 179 -7.03 -1.51 -17.18
CA GLU A 179 -8.24 -1.25 -17.96
C GLU A 179 -8.49 0.25 -18.17
N LEU A 180 -8.26 1.07 -17.13
CA LEU A 180 -8.36 2.53 -17.22
C LEU A 180 -7.36 3.08 -18.23
N GLN A 181 -6.08 2.68 -18.11
CA GLN A 181 -5.00 3.10 -18.99
C GLN A 181 -5.27 2.71 -20.45
N ALA A 182 -5.75 1.50 -20.70
CA ALA A 182 -6.11 1.06 -22.05
C ALA A 182 -7.18 1.97 -22.68
N ARG A 183 -8.21 2.35 -21.91
CA ARG A 183 -9.25 3.28 -22.38
C ARG A 183 -8.70 4.68 -22.65
N ILE A 184 -7.80 5.17 -21.80
CA ILE A 184 -7.12 6.46 -22.01
C ILE A 184 -6.27 6.43 -23.27
N ALA A 185 -5.52 5.35 -23.50
CA ALA A 185 -4.73 5.16 -24.72
C ALA A 185 -5.61 5.12 -25.99
N HIS A 186 -6.87 4.72 -25.87
CA HIS A 186 -7.87 4.79 -26.94
C HIS A 186 -8.63 6.14 -27.02
N GLY A 187 -8.15 7.18 -26.33
CA GLY A 187 -8.64 8.56 -26.46
C GLY A 187 -9.73 8.97 -25.45
N ALA A 188 -10.07 8.11 -24.48
CA ALA A 188 -10.98 8.51 -23.40
C ALA A 188 -10.27 9.43 -22.40
N THR A 189 -10.99 10.40 -21.83
CA THR A 189 -10.49 11.11 -20.64
C THR A 189 -10.51 10.19 -19.41
N PRO A 190 -9.71 10.44 -18.36
CA PRO A 190 -9.75 9.62 -17.13
C PRO A 190 -11.16 9.45 -16.56
N ALA A 191 -11.95 10.53 -16.54
CA ALA A 191 -13.34 10.49 -16.08
C ALA A 191 -14.28 9.67 -16.99
N GLN A 192 -14.05 9.65 -18.31
CA GLN A 192 -14.81 8.79 -19.23
C GLN A 192 -14.40 7.33 -19.08
N ALA A 193 -13.10 7.07 -18.97
CA ALA A 193 -12.54 5.74 -18.79
C ALA A 193 -13.06 5.10 -17.50
N ALA A 194 -13.03 5.83 -16.37
CA ALA A 194 -13.52 5.35 -15.07
C ALA A 194 -15.03 5.05 -15.09
N ARG A 195 -15.84 5.92 -15.70
CA ARG A 195 -17.28 5.65 -15.91
C ARG A 195 -17.53 4.44 -16.81
N GLY A 196 -16.58 4.10 -17.69
CA GLY A 196 -16.59 2.88 -18.48
C GLY A 196 -16.38 1.62 -17.64
N LEU A 197 -15.54 1.67 -16.61
CA LEU A 197 -15.26 0.56 -15.69
C LEU A 197 -16.51 0.19 -14.87
N GLY A 198 -17.18 1.19 -14.27
CA GLY A 198 -18.41 0.97 -13.50
C GLY A 198 -19.53 0.37 -14.34
N ARG A 199 -19.71 0.85 -15.58
CA ARG A 199 -20.69 0.26 -16.51
C ARG A 199 -20.33 -1.17 -16.90
N ALA A 200 -19.06 -1.47 -17.16
CA ALA A 200 -18.63 -2.84 -17.45
C ALA A 200 -18.85 -3.77 -16.24
N ALA A 201 -18.77 -3.27 -15.00
CA ALA A 201 -19.09 -4.03 -13.79
C ALA A 201 -20.57 -4.41 -13.74
N ALA A 202 -21.45 -3.45 -13.98
CA ALA A 202 -22.90 -3.67 -13.95
C ALA A 202 -23.38 -4.67 -15.03
N HIS A 203 -22.61 -4.89 -16.10
CA HIS A 203 -22.98 -5.79 -17.20
C HIS A 203 -22.16 -7.09 -17.23
N ALA A 204 -21.25 -7.31 -16.26
CA ALA A 204 -20.50 -8.55 -16.17
C ALA A 204 -21.39 -9.63 -15.50
N PRO A 205 -21.61 -10.80 -16.12
CA PRO A 205 -22.32 -11.88 -15.46
C PRO A 205 -21.52 -12.34 -14.23
N ALA A 206 -22.20 -12.52 -13.10
CA ALA A 206 -21.60 -13.02 -11.87
C ALA A 206 -20.96 -14.41 -12.11
N GLY A 207 -19.66 -14.52 -11.86
CA GLY A 207 -18.91 -15.76 -12.00
C GLY A 207 -18.32 -16.00 -13.39
N ARG A 208 -17.21 -15.32 -13.72
CA ARG A 208 -16.32 -15.81 -14.78
C ARG A 208 -15.43 -16.93 -14.24
N PRO A 209 -15.43 -18.11 -14.86
CA PRO A 209 -14.48 -19.15 -14.49
C PRO A 209 -13.04 -18.73 -14.83
N PRO A 210 -12.02 -19.23 -14.12
CA PRO A 210 -10.63 -19.00 -14.45
C PRO A 210 -10.35 -19.41 -15.92
N GLY A 211 -9.81 -18.50 -16.72
CA GLY A 211 -9.48 -18.76 -18.13
C GLY A 211 -10.50 -18.26 -19.16
N TRP A 212 -11.50 -17.48 -18.75
CA TRP A 212 -12.38 -16.81 -19.71
C TRP A 212 -11.60 -15.77 -20.53
N ALA A 213 -11.68 -15.88 -21.86
CA ALA A 213 -11.21 -14.86 -22.79
C ALA A 213 -12.41 -14.28 -23.56
N PRO A 214 -12.43 -12.96 -23.85
CA PRO A 214 -13.50 -12.33 -24.63
C PRO A 214 -13.68 -12.97 -26.02
N PRO A 215 -14.90 -12.93 -26.59
CA PRO A 215 -15.12 -13.30 -27.98
C PRO A 215 -14.19 -12.48 -28.89
N GLY A 216 -13.32 -13.16 -29.65
CA GLY A 216 -12.32 -12.54 -30.52
C GLY A 216 -10.85 -12.70 -30.08
N GLN A 217 -10.58 -13.19 -28.86
CA GLN A 217 -9.23 -13.41 -28.34
C GLN A 217 -8.84 -14.90 -28.17
N GLN A 218 -9.70 -15.82 -28.62
CA GLN A 218 -9.36 -17.25 -28.61
C GLN A 218 -8.34 -17.53 -29.72
N LYS A 219 -7.10 -17.85 -29.32
CA LYS A 219 -6.09 -18.34 -30.27
C LYS A 219 -6.61 -19.62 -30.95
N PRO A 220 -6.58 -19.72 -32.29
CA PRO A 220 -7.00 -20.93 -32.97
C PRO A 220 -6.12 -22.09 -32.53
N ARG A 221 -6.74 -23.14 -31.99
CA ARG A 221 -6.06 -24.42 -31.77
C ARG A 221 -5.80 -25.04 -33.15
N LYS A 222 -4.53 -25.21 -33.51
CA LYS A 222 -4.16 -25.96 -34.71
C LYS A 222 -4.54 -27.44 -34.51
N PRO A 223 -5.08 -28.10 -35.55
CA PRO A 223 -5.40 -29.53 -35.53
C PRO A 223 -4.14 -30.40 -35.43
#